data_AF-A0AAQ4EKD4-F1
#
_entry.id   AF-A0AAQ4EKD4-F1
#
_cell.length_a   1.000
_cell.length_b   1.000
_cell.length_c   1.000
_cell.angle_alpha   90.00
_cell.angle_beta   90.00
_cell.angle_gamma   90.00
#
_symmetry.space_group_name_H-M   'P 1'
#
loop_
_entity.id
_entity.type
_entity.pdbx_description
1 polymer ?
#
loop_
_entity_poly.entity_id
_entity_poly.type
_entity_poly.pdbx_seq_one_letter_code
_entity_poly.pdbx_strand_id
1 'polypeptide(L)'
;MFSLWKELFLRLKLEDEERLVQLVQMCAAGLAQTLADSGHQYAMAQAESYLNACAQLQEEFTGISHITQMKTLAEAPSLTFLLPQLRALADALLKKDSIRCSLNASSTGLSAAENSLGGLLSSIPGARATRCPDYVTDPDFYAKERKIHMVFPFSVNFCAKSFNGVPYIHPDYSSLQIASQLLSFKYLLREVREKGGAYGVGVAVRPGGCLSFYSYSVPQPDVKSLQTPGAFPELCL
;
A
#
# COMPACT_ATOMS: atom_id res chain seq x y z
N MET A 1 22.20 17.74 -6.60
CA MET A 1 21.17 16.93 -5.91
C MET A 1 20.79 17.53 -4.55
N PHE A 2 21.69 17.57 -3.56
CA PHE A 2 21.37 18.11 -2.22
C PHE A 2 20.93 19.59 -2.21
N SER A 3 21.36 20.38 -3.20
CA SER A 3 20.85 21.74 -3.42
C SER A 3 19.35 21.78 -3.71
N LEU A 4 18.83 20.86 -4.52
CA LEU A 4 17.39 20.76 -4.82
C LEU A 4 16.60 20.30 -3.60
N TRP A 5 17.13 19.36 -2.83
CA TRP A 5 16.53 18.98 -1.54
C TRP A 5 16.47 20.18 -0.59
N LYS A 6 17.53 20.98 -0.51
CA LYS A 6 17.54 22.19 0.31
C LYS A 6 16.45 23.17 -0.12
N GLU A 7 16.25 23.35 -1.42
CA GLU A 7 15.18 24.18 -1.95
C GLU A 7 13.79 23.62 -1.61
N LEU A 8 13.59 22.31 -1.76
CA LEU A 8 12.34 21.64 -1.41
C LEU A 8 11.99 21.78 0.07
N PHE A 9 12.97 21.62 0.97
CA PHE A 9 12.75 21.72 2.41
C PHE A 9 12.52 23.17 2.89
N LEU A 10 13.13 24.16 2.25
CA LEU A 10 13.16 25.53 2.77
C LEU A 10 12.32 26.53 1.99
N ARG A 11 11.92 26.20 0.76
CA ARG A 11 11.30 27.13 -0.19
C ARG A 11 10.15 26.48 -0.98
N LEU A 12 9.50 25.48 -0.39
CA LEU A 12 8.32 24.86 -1.01
C LEU A 12 7.22 25.90 -1.20
N LYS A 13 6.74 26.07 -2.43
CA LYS A 13 5.62 26.95 -2.76
C LYS A 13 4.38 26.10 -3.08
N LEU A 14 3.34 26.23 -2.27
CA LEU A 14 2.06 25.53 -2.42
C LEU A 14 0.95 26.58 -2.61
N GLU A 15 1.00 27.27 -3.74
CA GLU A 15 0.13 28.40 -4.08
C GLU A 15 -0.58 28.23 -5.42
N ASP A 16 -0.06 27.36 -6.29
CA ASP A 16 -0.54 27.17 -7.65
C ASP A 16 -1.65 26.11 -7.68
N GLU A 17 -2.90 26.56 -7.63
CA GLU A 17 -4.07 25.69 -7.71
C GLU A 17 -4.21 25.03 -9.09
N GLU A 18 -3.94 25.75 -10.18
CA GLU A 18 -4.06 25.22 -11.53
C GLU A 18 -3.13 24.01 -11.71
N ARG A 19 -1.88 24.15 -11.24
CA ARG A 19 -0.92 23.05 -11.23
C ARG A 19 -1.36 21.90 -10.34
N LEU A 20 -1.93 22.19 -9.16
CA LEU A 20 -2.43 21.16 -8.25
C LEU A 20 -3.56 20.34 -8.91
N VAL A 21 -4.51 21.00 -9.58
CA VAL A 21 -5.60 20.33 -10.31
C VAL A 21 -5.05 19.40 -11.39
N GLN A 22 -4.11 19.87 -12.20
CA GLN A 22 -3.47 19.05 -13.24
C GLN A 22 -2.81 17.79 -12.64
N LEU A 23 -2.05 17.95 -11.54
CA LEU A 23 -1.36 16.84 -10.88
C LEU A 23 -2.35 15.84 -10.26
N VAL A 24 -3.40 16.32 -9.60
CA VAL A 24 -4.43 15.45 -9.01
C VAL A 24 -5.16 14.65 -10.09
N GLN A 25 -5.53 15.29 -11.19
CA GLN A 25 -6.17 14.61 -12.33
C GLN A 25 -5.25 13.56 -12.96
N MET A 26 -3.96 13.88 -13.16
CA MET A 26 -2.97 12.92 -13.64
C MET A 26 -2.82 11.73 -12.69
N CYS A 27 -2.72 11.98 -11.38
CA CYS A 27 -2.62 10.93 -10.37
C CYS A 27 -3.87 10.05 -10.33
N ALA A 28 -5.07 10.63 -10.34
CA ALA A 28 -6.33 9.88 -10.33
C ALA A 28 -6.47 9.01 -11.59
N ALA A 29 -6.12 9.53 -12.76
CA ALA A 29 -6.13 8.77 -14.01
C ALA A 29 -5.12 7.60 -13.98
N GLY A 30 -3.91 7.84 -13.48
CA GLY A 30 -2.90 6.78 -13.33
C GLY A 30 -3.35 5.68 -12.36
N LEU A 31 -3.88 6.06 -11.20
CA LEU A 31 -4.42 5.13 -10.22
C LEU A 31 -5.59 4.29 -10.80
N ALA A 32 -6.51 4.91 -11.54
CA ALA A 32 -7.62 4.20 -12.16
C ALA A 32 -7.16 3.12 -13.15
N GLN A 33 -6.06 3.34 -13.88
CA GLN A 33 -5.50 2.35 -14.80
C GLN A 33 -4.97 1.11 -14.07
N THR A 34 -4.39 1.29 -12.87
CA THR A 34 -3.81 0.18 -12.09
C THR A 34 -4.85 -0.81 -11.55
N LEU A 35 -6.13 -0.44 -11.47
CA LEU A 35 -7.20 -1.33 -11.00
C LEU A 35 -7.33 -2.60 -11.83
N ALA A 36 -7.22 -2.48 -13.16
CA ALA A 36 -7.33 -3.62 -14.07
C ALA A 36 -6.08 -4.51 -14.02
N ASP A 37 -4.90 -3.90 -13.92
CA ASP A 37 -3.63 -4.62 -13.96
C ASP A 37 -3.28 -5.28 -12.62
N SER A 38 -3.69 -4.67 -11.49
CA SER A 38 -3.31 -5.05 -10.14
C SER A 38 -4.51 -5.30 -9.21
N GLY A 39 -5.68 -5.66 -9.76
CA GLY A 39 -6.91 -5.86 -8.99
C GLY A 39 -6.80 -6.84 -7.81
N HIS A 40 -5.98 -7.89 -7.93
CA HIS A 40 -5.70 -8.83 -6.83
C HIS A 40 -5.01 -8.15 -5.62
N GLN A 41 -4.15 -7.17 -5.85
CA GLN A 41 -3.49 -6.42 -4.77
C GLN A 41 -4.50 -5.54 -4.03
N TYR A 42 -5.43 -4.90 -4.76
CA TYR A 42 -6.53 -4.15 -4.17
C TYR A 42 -7.49 -5.03 -3.38
N ALA A 43 -7.84 -6.21 -3.91
CA ALA A 43 -8.66 -7.19 -3.19
C ALA A 43 -7.98 -7.63 -1.89
N MET A 44 -6.67 -7.91 -1.94
CA MET A 44 -5.89 -8.25 -0.73
C MET A 44 -5.85 -7.08 0.26
N ALA A 45 -5.51 -5.87 -0.17
CA ALA A 45 -5.45 -4.70 0.70
C ALA A 45 -6.81 -4.44 1.38
N GLN A 46 -7.91 -4.56 0.63
CA GLN A 46 -9.26 -4.43 1.15
C GLN A 46 -9.60 -5.52 2.17
N ALA A 47 -9.21 -6.77 1.92
CA ALA A 47 -9.46 -7.87 2.85
C ALA A 47 -8.58 -7.75 4.12
N GLU A 48 -7.33 -7.30 3.97
CA GLU A 48 -6.37 -7.09 5.05
C GLU A 48 -6.75 -5.91 5.95
N SER A 49 -7.42 -4.88 5.43
CA SER A 49 -7.76 -3.65 6.17
C SER A 49 -8.64 -3.89 7.40
N TYR A 50 -9.34 -5.02 7.46
CA TYR A 50 -10.19 -5.39 8.60
C TYR A 50 -9.48 -6.26 9.65
N LEU A 51 -8.20 -6.56 9.46
CA LEU A 51 -7.46 -7.49 10.30
C LEU A 51 -6.58 -6.80 11.35
N ASN A 52 -5.96 -5.68 11.00
CA ASN A 52 -5.15 -4.86 11.91
C ASN A 52 -5.08 -3.38 11.45
N ALA A 53 -4.79 -2.48 12.39
CA ALA A 53 -4.73 -1.03 12.15
C ALA A 53 -3.69 -0.62 11.09
N CYS A 54 -2.55 -1.31 11.03
CA CYS A 54 -1.52 -1.03 10.02
C CYS A 54 -2.03 -1.33 8.61
N ALA A 55 -2.70 -2.46 8.42
CA ALA A 55 -3.31 -2.84 7.15
C ALA A 55 -4.46 -1.90 6.76
N GLN A 56 -5.25 -1.42 7.73
CA GLN A 56 -6.26 -0.40 7.46
C GLN A 56 -5.62 0.87 6.88
N LEU A 57 -4.59 1.39 7.55
CA LEU A 57 -3.90 2.60 7.11
C LEU A 57 -3.24 2.41 5.73
N GLN A 58 -2.71 1.22 5.45
CA GLN A 58 -2.18 0.90 4.12
C GLN A 58 -3.26 0.90 3.03
N GLU A 59 -4.46 0.39 3.32
CA GLU A 59 -5.61 0.45 2.41
C GLU A 59 -6.05 1.91 2.17
N GLU A 60 -6.04 2.75 3.20
CA GLU A 60 -6.35 4.17 3.07
C GLU A 60 -5.30 4.94 2.24
N PHE A 61 -4.02 4.56 2.32
CA PHE A 61 -2.94 5.21 1.57
C PHE A 61 -2.75 4.70 0.15
N THR A 62 -3.05 3.43 -0.12
CA THR A 62 -2.70 2.78 -1.39
C THR A 62 -3.80 1.93 -2.00
N GLY A 63 -4.88 1.69 -1.26
CA GLY A 63 -6.00 0.83 -1.64
C GLY A 63 -7.11 1.55 -2.40
N ILE A 64 -8.30 0.96 -2.37
CA ILE A 64 -9.49 1.44 -3.09
C ILE A 64 -10.01 2.73 -2.46
N SER A 65 -9.89 2.88 -1.15
CA SER A 65 -10.21 4.13 -0.44
C SER A 65 -9.38 5.29 -0.99
N HIS A 66 -8.08 5.08 -1.22
CA HIS A 66 -7.20 6.09 -1.82
C HIS A 66 -7.64 6.47 -3.25
N ILE A 67 -7.94 5.47 -4.08
CA ILE A 67 -8.40 5.71 -5.46
C ILE A 67 -9.70 6.49 -5.48
N THR A 68 -10.65 6.11 -4.63
CA THR A 68 -11.93 6.79 -4.47
C THR A 68 -11.70 8.25 -4.07
N GLN A 69 -10.85 8.50 -3.08
CA GLN A 69 -10.52 9.84 -2.62
C GLN A 69 -9.88 10.67 -3.73
N MET A 70 -8.88 10.13 -4.45
CA MET A 70 -8.21 10.81 -5.54
C MET A 70 -9.17 11.13 -6.70
N LYS A 71 -10.10 10.22 -7.00
CA LYS A 71 -11.17 10.48 -7.98
C LYS A 71 -12.08 11.62 -7.53
N THR A 72 -12.54 11.60 -6.28
CA THR A 72 -13.36 12.69 -5.72
C THR A 72 -12.65 14.03 -5.79
N LEU A 73 -11.33 14.07 -5.49
CA LEU A 73 -10.55 15.30 -5.62
C LEU A 73 -10.39 15.73 -7.09
N ALA A 74 -10.18 14.80 -8.02
CA ALA A 74 -10.04 15.13 -9.44
C ALA A 74 -11.32 15.69 -10.08
N GLU A 75 -12.49 15.31 -9.54
CA GLU A 75 -13.82 15.77 -9.97
C GLU A 75 -14.29 17.02 -9.22
N ALA A 76 -13.56 17.47 -8.20
CA ALA A 76 -13.91 18.66 -7.42
C ALA A 76 -13.79 19.93 -8.29
N PRO A 77 -14.70 20.91 -8.12
CA PRO A 77 -14.68 22.14 -8.92
C PRO A 77 -13.49 23.05 -8.61
N SER A 78 -12.90 22.90 -7.43
CA SER A 78 -11.75 23.67 -6.95
C SER A 78 -11.01 22.85 -5.89
N LEU A 79 -9.69 23.05 -5.83
CA LEU A 79 -8.80 22.43 -4.85
C LEU A 79 -8.13 23.44 -3.92
N THR A 80 -8.55 24.71 -3.93
CA THR A 80 -7.97 25.76 -3.06
C THR A 80 -7.97 25.34 -1.59
N PHE A 81 -8.98 24.59 -1.15
CA PHE A 81 -9.11 24.11 0.23
C PHE A 81 -7.98 23.16 0.66
N LEU A 82 -7.31 22.48 -0.29
CA LEU A 82 -6.20 21.59 0.00
C LEU A 82 -4.89 22.34 0.24
N LEU A 83 -4.69 23.52 -0.36
CA LEU A 83 -3.46 24.29 -0.23
C LEU A 83 -3.04 24.54 1.23
N PRO A 84 -3.92 25.01 2.15
CA PRO A 84 -3.53 25.16 3.55
C PRO A 84 -3.24 23.82 4.24
N GLN A 85 -3.92 22.73 3.87
CA GLN A 85 -3.68 21.40 4.43
C GLN A 85 -2.31 20.86 3.99
N LEU A 86 -1.95 21.02 2.71
CA LEU A 86 -0.65 20.64 2.17
C LEU A 86 0.48 21.44 2.81
N ARG A 87 0.27 22.74 3.09
CA ARG A 87 1.23 23.56 3.83
C ARG A 87 1.42 23.07 5.26
N ALA A 88 0.33 22.79 5.98
CA ALA A 88 0.41 22.24 7.33
C ALA A 88 1.14 20.88 7.37
N LEU A 89 0.90 20.02 6.36
CA LEU A 89 1.65 18.77 6.20
C LEU A 89 3.14 19.02 5.91
N ALA A 90 3.46 19.96 5.01
CA ALA A 90 4.83 20.33 4.71
C ALA A 90 5.56 20.84 5.96
N ASP A 91 4.94 21.70 6.76
CA ASP A 91 5.51 22.22 8.01
C ASP A 91 5.74 21.11 9.06
N ALA A 92 4.86 20.12 9.10
CA ALA A 92 4.98 18.98 10.01
C ALA A 92 6.07 17.98 9.58
N LEU A 93 6.26 17.78 8.27
CA LEU A 93 7.12 16.73 7.71
C LEU A 93 8.51 17.24 7.30
N LEU A 94 8.62 18.45 6.74
CA LEU A 94 9.85 18.99 6.17
C LEU A 94 10.74 19.68 7.21
N LYS A 95 10.99 19.00 8.33
CA LYS A 95 11.82 19.48 9.44
C LYS A 95 12.73 18.39 9.97
N LYS A 96 13.83 18.79 10.61
CA LYS A 96 14.87 17.87 11.11
C LYS A 96 14.32 16.85 12.12
N ASP A 97 13.27 17.20 12.85
CA ASP A 97 12.61 16.31 13.82
C ASP A 97 12.03 15.06 13.16
N SER A 98 11.67 15.12 11.87
CA SER A 98 10.90 14.07 11.18
C SER A 98 11.75 13.23 10.21
N ILE A 99 13.08 13.43 10.17
CA ILE A 99 13.94 12.86 9.13
C ILE A 99 14.93 11.84 9.69
N ARG A 100 15.07 10.73 8.97
CA ARG A 100 16.21 9.79 9.06
C ARG A 100 16.78 9.62 7.66
N CYS A 101 18.11 9.61 7.54
CA CYS A 101 18.79 9.46 6.25
C CYS A 101 19.57 8.15 6.19
N SER A 102 19.55 7.50 5.03
CA SER A 102 20.52 6.46 4.65
C SER A 102 21.35 6.96 3.48
N LEU A 103 22.65 6.64 3.48
CA LEU A 103 23.55 7.02 2.41
C LEU A 103 24.28 5.78 1.91
N ASN A 104 24.17 5.51 0.62
CA ASN A 104 24.85 4.43 -0.06
C ASN A 104 25.76 5.05 -1.13
N ALA A 105 27.08 4.88 -0.97
CA ALA A 105 28.08 5.40 -1.89
C ALA A 105 29.27 4.43 -1.96
N SER A 106 30.06 4.52 -3.03
CA SER A 106 31.37 3.87 -3.06
C SER A 106 32.27 4.45 -1.97
N SER A 107 33.29 3.69 -1.57
CA SER A 107 34.29 4.17 -0.60
C SER A 107 34.91 5.50 -1.01
N THR A 108 35.14 5.70 -2.30
CA THR A 108 35.69 6.95 -2.87
C THR A 108 34.72 8.12 -2.86
N GLY A 109 33.40 7.87 -2.93
CA GLY A 109 32.37 8.90 -2.95
C GLY A 109 31.77 9.24 -1.58
N LEU A 110 32.00 8.37 -0.58
CA LEU A 110 31.32 8.46 0.71
C LEU A 110 31.61 9.78 1.44
N SER A 111 32.87 10.19 1.57
CA SER A 111 33.21 11.42 2.29
C SER A 111 32.60 12.68 1.66
N ALA A 112 32.58 12.77 0.32
CA ALA A 112 31.94 13.88 -0.38
C ALA A 112 30.42 13.90 -0.17
N ALA A 113 29.80 12.72 -0.17
CA ALA A 113 28.38 12.57 0.04
C ALA A 113 27.96 12.84 1.50
N GLU A 114 28.75 12.43 2.49
CA GLU A 114 28.56 12.76 3.90
C GLU A 114 28.67 14.26 4.14
N ASN A 115 29.67 14.93 3.58
CA ASN A 115 29.82 16.39 3.67
C ASN A 115 28.61 17.11 3.06
N SER A 116 28.13 16.64 1.91
CA SER A 116 26.97 17.24 1.24
C SER A 116 25.67 17.03 2.02
N LEU A 117 25.46 15.82 2.58
CA LEU A 117 24.33 15.53 3.45
C LEU A 117 24.39 16.33 4.76
N GLY A 118 25.56 16.46 5.38
CA GLY A 118 25.78 17.30 6.55
C GLY A 118 25.47 18.77 6.28
N GLY A 119 25.84 19.27 5.10
CA GLY A 119 25.48 20.61 4.64
C GLY A 119 23.96 20.80 4.46
N LEU A 120 23.25 19.79 3.95
CA LEU A 120 21.79 19.83 3.87
C LEU A 120 21.16 19.82 5.27
N LEU A 121 21.51 18.85 6.10
CA LEU A 121 20.93 18.67 7.43
C LEU A 121 21.19 19.88 8.34
N SER A 122 22.36 20.51 8.25
CA SER A 122 22.64 21.74 9.01
C SER A 122 21.74 22.91 8.60
N SER A 123 21.25 22.94 7.35
CA SER A 123 20.38 23.99 6.85
C SER A 123 18.89 23.79 7.09
N ILE A 124 18.45 22.58 7.45
CA ILE A 124 17.05 22.27 7.73
C ILE A 124 16.72 22.66 9.19
N PRO A 125 15.59 23.37 9.44
CA PRO A 125 15.17 23.77 10.78
C PRO A 125 14.75 22.58 11.65
N GLY A 126 14.77 22.76 12.96
CA GLY A 126 14.45 21.72 13.94
C GLY A 126 15.67 21.03 14.52
N ALA A 127 15.41 20.09 15.42
CA ALA A 127 16.40 19.29 16.11
C ALA A 127 16.34 17.83 15.63
N ARG A 128 17.38 17.05 15.94
CA ARG A 128 17.30 15.61 15.72
C ARG A 128 16.27 15.05 16.70
N ALA A 129 15.21 14.42 16.21
CA ALA A 129 14.34 13.66 17.09
C ALA A 129 15.11 12.50 17.73
N THR A 130 14.97 12.40 19.05
CA THR A 130 15.55 11.32 19.86
C THR A 130 14.65 10.10 19.92
N ARG A 131 13.38 10.23 19.50
CA ARG A 131 12.37 9.18 19.59
C ARG A 131 12.13 8.56 18.22
N CYS A 132 12.14 7.23 18.17
CA CYS A 132 11.53 6.52 17.04
C CYS A 132 10.02 6.74 17.10
N PRO A 133 9.32 6.82 15.95
CA PRO A 133 7.86 6.78 15.94
C PRO A 133 7.39 5.54 16.70
N ASP A 134 6.39 5.72 17.56
CA ASP A 134 5.67 4.61 18.18
C ASP A 134 5.01 3.78 17.06
N TYR A 135 4.81 2.48 17.29
CA TYR A 135 4.09 1.62 16.35
C TYR A 135 2.72 2.25 16.03
N VAL A 136 2.19 1.99 14.83
CA VAL A 136 0.83 2.43 14.47
C VAL A 136 -0.14 1.80 15.47
N THR A 137 -0.61 2.62 16.42
CA THR A 137 -1.67 2.26 17.35
C THR A 137 -2.87 3.12 17.00
N ASP A 138 -3.89 2.49 16.45
CA ASP A 138 -5.21 3.09 16.34
C ASP A 138 -6.07 2.51 17.47
N PRO A 139 -6.39 3.30 18.51
CA PRO A 139 -7.20 2.83 19.63
C PRO A 139 -8.65 2.51 19.23
N ASP A 140 -9.12 3.04 18.09
CA ASP A 140 -10.48 2.85 17.60
C ASP A 140 -10.59 1.64 16.65
N PHE A 141 -9.46 1.06 16.26
CA PHE A 141 -9.44 -0.14 15.42
C PHE A 141 -9.90 -1.38 16.19
N TYR A 142 -10.80 -2.15 15.56
CA TYR A 142 -11.12 -3.51 15.98
C TYR A 142 -11.22 -4.45 14.78
N ALA A 143 -10.61 -5.63 14.92
CA ALA A 143 -10.64 -6.65 13.89
C ALA A 143 -12.07 -7.16 13.67
N LYS A 144 -12.47 -7.33 12.41
CA LYS A 144 -13.82 -7.79 12.05
C LYS A 144 -13.81 -8.62 10.78
N GLU A 145 -14.67 -9.62 10.74
CA GLU A 145 -14.91 -10.36 9.50
C GLU A 145 -15.77 -9.52 8.55
N ARG A 146 -15.35 -9.45 7.28
CA ARG A 146 -16.05 -8.73 6.22
C ARG A 146 -15.99 -9.50 4.92
N LYS A 147 -17.10 -9.43 4.20
CA LYS A 147 -17.31 -9.96 2.86
C LYS A 147 -17.69 -8.79 1.97
N ILE A 148 -16.85 -8.47 0.99
CA ILE A 148 -17.00 -7.26 0.16
C ILE A 148 -16.88 -7.66 -1.30
N HIS A 149 -17.86 -7.25 -2.08
CA HIS A 149 -17.85 -7.38 -3.52
C HIS A 149 -17.88 -5.98 -4.14
N MET A 150 -16.78 -5.60 -4.80
CA MET A 150 -16.67 -4.35 -5.52
C MET A 150 -16.96 -4.58 -6.99
N VAL A 151 -17.97 -3.88 -7.52
CA VAL A 151 -18.44 -4.08 -8.89
C VAL A 151 -17.68 -3.12 -9.82
N PHE A 152 -16.88 -3.70 -10.71
CA PHE A 152 -16.18 -3.00 -11.78
C PHE A 152 -16.59 -3.58 -13.15
N PRO A 153 -16.53 -2.79 -14.24
CA PRO A 153 -16.87 -3.26 -15.59
C PRO A 153 -15.72 -4.10 -16.21
N PHE A 154 -15.20 -5.07 -15.47
CA PHE A 154 -14.15 -5.97 -15.92
C PHE A 154 -14.75 -7.29 -16.44
N SER A 155 -14.12 -7.87 -17.45
CA SER A 155 -14.48 -9.21 -17.97
C SER A 155 -13.93 -10.35 -17.10
N VAL A 156 -13.12 -10.02 -16.10
CA VAL A 156 -12.46 -10.96 -15.19
C VAL A 156 -12.55 -10.46 -13.75
N ASN A 157 -12.36 -11.38 -12.81
CA ASN A 157 -12.51 -11.11 -11.38
C ASN A 157 -11.17 -11.27 -10.64
N PHE A 158 -11.05 -10.54 -9.53
CA PHE A 158 -9.96 -10.64 -8.58
C PHE A 158 -10.55 -10.95 -7.22
N CYS A 159 -10.13 -12.06 -6.61
CA CYS A 159 -10.60 -12.44 -5.27
C CYS A 159 -9.42 -12.48 -4.29
N ALA A 160 -9.70 -12.14 -3.03
CA ALA A 160 -8.78 -12.34 -1.93
C ALA A 160 -9.52 -12.70 -0.65
N LYS A 161 -8.88 -13.53 0.17
CA LYS A 161 -9.32 -13.86 1.54
C LYS A 161 -8.12 -13.80 2.44
N SER A 162 -8.22 -12.95 3.45
CA SER A 162 -7.12 -12.64 4.33
C SER A 162 -7.42 -13.10 5.76
N PHE A 163 -6.38 -13.56 6.43
CA PHE A 163 -6.41 -14.06 7.79
C PHE A 163 -5.31 -13.37 8.61
N ASN A 164 -5.53 -13.26 9.92
CA ASN A 164 -4.47 -12.91 10.85
C ASN A 164 -3.51 -14.10 10.96
N GLY A 165 -2.29 -13.92 10.45
CA GLY A 165 -1.15 -14.79 10.63
C GLY A 165 -0.27 -14.28 11.77
N VAL A 166 1.05 -14.31 11.55
CA VAL A 166 2.05 -13.94 12.55
C VAL A 166 3.00 -12.87 12.01
N PRO A 167 3.47 -11.92 12.85
CA PRO A 167 4.39 -10.88 12.40
C PRO A 167 5.78 -11.46 12.09
N TYR A 168 6.61 -10.70 11.38
CA TYR A 168 7.95 -11.11 10.96
C TYR A 168 8.83 -11.69 12.08
N ILE A 169 8.75 -11.11 13.29
CA ILE A 169 9.56 -11.51 14.45
C ILE A 169 9.10 -12.83 15.11
N HIS A 170 7.93 -13.35 14.72
CA HIS A 170 7.41 -14.58 15.29
C HIS A 170 8.16 -15.81 14.75
N PRO A 171 8.50 -16.80 15.60
CA PRO A 171 9.23 -18.00 15.16
C PRO A 171 8.60 -18.70 13.94
N ASP A 172 7.27 -18.77 13.90
CA ASP A 172 6.53 -19.45 12.83
C ASP A 172 6.48 -18.68 11.50
N TYR A 173 6.92 -17.41 11.46
CA TYR A 173 6.83 -16.58 10.24
C TYR A 173 7.57 -17.23 9.06
N SER A 174 8.77 -17.74 9.31
CA SER A 174 9.61 -18.38 8.29
C SER A 174 8.96 -19.67 7.77
N SER A 175 8.44 -20.51 8.66
CA SER A 175 7.71 -21.72 8.30
C SER A 175 6.43 -21.40 7.50
N LEU A 176 5.71 -20.36 7.89
CA LEU A 176 4.51 -19.89 7.20
C LEU A 176 4.82 -19.38 5.77
N GLN A 177 5.95 -18.70 5.57
CA GLN A 177 6.43 -18.28 4.25
C GLN A 177 6.75 -19.48 3.33
N ILE A 178 7.39 -20.53 3.86
CA ILE A 178 7.66 -21.73 3.06
C ILE A 178 6.37 -22.51 2.78
N ALA A 179 5.49 -22.62 3.78
CA ALA A 179 4.19 -23.27 3.62
C ALA A 179 3.30 -22.55 2.59
N SER A 180 3.31 -21.22 2.55
CA SER A 180 2.54 -20.42 1.59
C SER A 180 3.00 -20.67 0.15
N GLN A 181 4.32 -20.76 -0.08
CA GLN A 181 4.88 -21.12 -1.38
C GLN A 181 4.54 -22.56 -1.77
N LEU A 182 4.71 -23.51 -0.84
CA LEU A 182 4.38 -24.92 -1.08
C LEU A 182 2.90 -25.07 -1.46
N LEU A 183 2.00 -24.42 -0.72
CA LEU A 183 0.56 -24.46 -0.97
C LEU A 183 0.22 -23.85 -2.33
N SER A 184 0.81 -22.69 -2.65
CA SER A 184 0.64 -22.02 -3.94
C SER A 184 1.00 -22.93 -5.11
N PHE A 185 2.18 -23.54 -5.07
CA PHE A 185 2.68 -24.35 -6.18
C PHE A 185 2.09 -25.76 -6.25
N LYS A 186 1.89 -26.43 -5.12
CA LYS A 186 1.48 -27.83 -5.09
C LYS A 186 -0.03 -28.04 -5.08
N TYR A 187 -0.78 -27.03 -4.65
CA TYR A 187 -2.24 -27.14 -4.56
C TYR A 187 -2.94 -26.08 -5.40
N LEU A 188 -2.71 -24.79 -5.13
CA LEU A 188 -3.55 -23.73 -5.70
C LEU A 188 -3.39 -23.62 -7.22
N LEU A 189 -2.18 -23.76 -7.76
CA LEU A 189 -1.97 -23.75 -9.22
C LEU A 189 -2.83 -24.80 -9.92
N ARG A 190 -2.87 -26.03 -9.41
CA ARG A 190 -3.68 -27.10 -9.99
C ARG A 190 -5.17 -26.82 -9.84
N GLU A 191 -5.63 -26.50 -8.63
CA GLU A 191 -7.06 -26.39 -8.35
C GLU A 191 -7.70 -25.13 -8.94
N VAL A 192 -7.02 -23.99 -8.86
CA VAL A 192 -7.61 -22.69 -9.23
C VAL A 192 -7.22 -22.25 -10.63
N ARG A 193 -5.98 -22.51 -11.05
CA ARG A 193 -5.51 -22.12 -12.40
C ARG A 193 -5.75 -23.22 -13.43
N GLU A 194 -5.25 -24.42 -13.22
CA GLU A 194 -5.34 -25.49 -14.23
C GLU A 194 -6.78 -26.02 -14.39
N LYS A 195 -7.49 -26.25 -13.28
CA LYS A 195 -8.90 -26.67 -13.32
C LYS A 195 -9.87 -25.50 -13.41
N GLY A 196 -9.64 -24.44 -12.61
CA GLY A 196 -10.54 -23.29 -12.48
C GLY A 196 -10.35 -22.18 -13.52
N GLY A 197 -9.32 -22.24 -14.36
CA GLY A 197 -9.09 -21.28 -15.45
C GLY A 197 -8.63 -19.89 -15.03
N ALA A 198 -8.26 -19.68 -13.76
CA ALA A 198 -7.65 -18.42 -13.33
C ALA A 198 -6.26 -18.23 -13.95
N TYR A 199 -5.86 -16.99 -14.24
CA TYR A 199 -4.52 -16.73 -14.77
C TYR A 199 -3.43 -16.87 -13.69
N GLY A 200 -3.72 -16.42 -12.47
CA GLY A 200 -2.79 -16.47 -11.34
C GLY A 200 -3.48 -16.79 -10.02
N VAL A 201 -2.74 -17.39 -9.10
CA VAL A 201 -3.22 -17.73 -7.75
C VAL A 201 -2.02 -17.86 -6.81
N GLY A 202 -2.22 -17.57 -5.53
CA GLY A 202 -1.19 -17.78 -4.53
C GLY A 202 -1.62 -17.47 -3.12
N VAL A 203 -0.66 -17.60 -2.21
CA VAL A 203 -0.76 -17.17 -0.81
C VAL A 203 0.37 -16.19 -0.53
N ALA A 204 0.02 -14.99 -0.11
CA ALA A 204 0.95 -13.96 0.32
C ALA A 204 0.99 -13.90 1.84
N VAL A 205 2.19 -13.75 2.42
CA VAL A 205 2.37 -13.54 3.86
C VAL A 205 3.14 -12.23 4.04
N ARG A 206 2.53 -11.28 4.75
CA ARG A 206 3.07 -9.93 4.96
C ARG A 206 3.84 -9.86 6.28
N PRO A 207 4.96 -9.12 6.37
CA PRO A 207 5.70 -8.90 7.62
C PRO A 207 4.84 -8.32 8.76
N GLY A 208 3.78 -7.59 8.43
CA GLY A 208 2.80 -7.04 9.38
C GLY A 208 1.82 -8.06 9.97
N GLY A 209 1.90 -9.33 9.57
CA GLY A 209 1.10 -10.40 10.15
C GLY A 209 -0.14 -10.81 9.34
N CYS A 210 -0.39 -10.23 8.18
CA CYS A 210 -1.46 -10.68 7.29
C CYS A 210 -1.04 -11.90 6.46
N LEU A 211 -1.93 -12.88 6.32
CA LEU A 211 -1.83 -13.97 5.35
C LEU A 211 -3.02 -13.90 4.40
N SER A 212 -2.78 -13.87 3.09
CA SER A 212 -3.81 -13.59 2.10
C SER A 212 -3.74 -14.60 0.96
N PHE A 213 -4.81 -15.35 0.77
CA PHE A 213 -5.04 -16.12 -0.43
C PHE A 213 -5.58 -15.19 -1.51
N TYR A 214 -5.11 -15.31 -2.74
CA TYR A 214 -5.57 -14.46 -3.83
C TYR A 214 -5.65 -15.21 -5.16
N SER A 215 -6.51 -14.71 -6.05
CA SER A 215 -6.59 -15.11 -7.46
C SER A 215 -6.54 -13.89 -8.37
N TYR A 216 -6.03 -14.11 -9.58
CA TYR A 216 -5.85 -13.09 -10.60
C TYR A 216 -6.53 -13.52 -11.91
N SER A 217 -7.37 -12.62 -12.43
CA SER A 217 -8.09 -12.76 -13.69
C SER A 217 -8.89 -14.06 -13.81
N VAL A 218 -9.90 -14.21 -12.96
CA VAL A 218 -10.82 -15.36 -12.97
C VAL A 218 -12.00 -15.08 -13.93
N PRO A 219 -12.27 -15.94 -14.94
CA PRO A 219 -13.26 -15.68 -15.99
C PRO A 219 -14.73 -15.74 -15.51
N GLN A 220 -15.03 -16.50 -14.46
CA GLN A 220 -16.33 -16.48 -13.78
C GLN A 220 -16.10 -16.63 -12.27
N PRO A 221 -16.83 -15.90 -11.41
CA PRO A 221 -16.89 -16.22 -9.98
C PRO A 221 -17.73 -17.49 -9.86
N ASP A 222 -17.10 -18.64 -10.10
CA ASP A 222 -17.82 -19.87 -10.37
C ASP A 222 -18.45 -20.39 -9.08
N VAL A 223 -19.77 -20.25 -8.94
CA VAL A 223 -20.52 -20.63 -7.73
C VAL A 223 -20.39 -22.13 -7.41
N LYS A 224 -19.94 -22.96 -8.37
CA LYS A 224 -19.62 -24.38 -8.16
C LYS A 224 -18.26 -24.62 -7.50
N SER A 225 -17.28 -23.73 -7.70
CA SER A 225 -16.01 -23.77 -6.95
C SER A 225 -16.24 -23.48 -5.45
N LEU A 226 -17.37 -22.84 -5.11
CA LEU A 226 -17.78 -22.54 -3.73
C LEU A 226 -18.24 -23.76 -2.93
N GLN A 227 -18.49 -24.93 -3.55
CA GLN A 227 -19.11 -26.09 -2.89
C GLN A 227 -18.23 -27.34 -2.86
N THR A 228 -16.98 -27.28 -3.36
CA THR A 228 -16.08 -28.43 -3.35
C THR A 228 -15.47 -28.60 -1.96
N PRO A 229 -15.80 -29.65 -1.19
CA PRO A 229 -15.27 -29.82 0.16
C PRO A 229 -13.76 -30.06 0.08
N GLY A 230 -12.97 -29.18 0.71
CA GLY A 230 -11.51 -29.33 0.84
C GLY A 230 -10.68 -28.60 -0.20
N ALA A 231 -11.27 -28.09 -1.28
CA ALA A 231 -10.58 -27.19 -2.22
C ALA A 231 -11.15 -25.79 -2.08
N PHE A 232 -10.41 -24.92 -1.38
CA PHE A 232 -10.62 -23.48 -1.51
C PHE A 232 -12.01 -22.96 -1.04
N PRO A 233 -12.63 -23.45 0.06
CA PRO A 233 -13.99 -23.04 0.38
C PRO A 233 -14.03 -21.55 0.74
N GLU A 234 -14.85 -20.82 -0.02
CA GLU A 234 -15.30 -19.45 0.23
C GLU A 234 -14.25 -18.34 0.08
N LEU A 235 -13.55 -18.30 -1.06
CA LEU A 235 -12.59 -17.23 -1.35
C LEU A 235 -13.16 -16.08 -2.20
N CYS A 236 -14.38 -16.23 -2.74
CA CYS A 236 -15.11 -15.17 -3.46
C CYS A 236 -16.51 -14.91 -2.87
N LEU A 237 -16.73 -15.21 -1.59
CA LEU A 237 -17.93 -14.80 -0.84
C LEU A 237 -17.57 -14.25 0.53
#